data_AF-A0A1H6FHQ2-F1
#
_entry.id   AF-A0A1H6FHQ2-F1
#
_cell.length_a   1.000
_cell.length_b   1.000
_cell.length_c   1.000
_cell.angle_alpha   90.00
_cell.angle_beta   90.00
_cell.angle_gamma   90.00
#
_symmetry.space_group_name_H-M   'P 1'
#
loop_
_entity.id
_entity.type
_entity.pdbx_description
1 polymer ?
#
loop_
_entity_poly.entity_id
_entity_poly.type
_entity_poly.pdbx_seq_one_letter_code
_entity_poly.pdbx_strand_id
1 'polypeptide(L)'
;MDLAELFLRLGPFAGDDTLLRRLVPLFAHDEDLCARLDAQLRAQPRCQGALTPPALSAIWWAMIANAGAEPDDQRRDPEITDDGRSAAALSRAENAAQELLRAVPGFVWDGTRLPVPVADIADSVLCLRVREVEEMAAAPGLPPELARAPLSGLLLPELGEIWVNAAEAREWPARKRFTIGHELGHWQLHRETFAPIFCRTETVDASIEAASAQREREANAFAAALVMPAELVIHHYERLRTAEPEDRFAELCKLFEVSAKALERRLTVLGLSAEQ
;
A
#
# COMPACT_ATOMS: atom_id res chain seq x y z
N MET A 1 5.58 12.83 20.47
CA MET A 1 6.62 12.40 19.51
C MET A 1 7.87 11.97 20.26
N ASP A 2 8.32 10.73 20.09
CA ASP A 2 9.56 10.22 20.71
C ASP A 2 10.76 10.24 19.73
N LEU A 3 11.93 9.77 20.20
CA LEU A 3 13.16 9.78 19.41
C LEU A 3 13.15 8.79 18.25
N ALA A 4 12.48 7.65 18.42
CA ALA A 4 12.35 6.66 17.36
C ALA A 4 11.39 7.17 16.27
N GLU A 5 10.31 7.85 16.67
CA GLU A 5 9.37 8.52 15.78
C GLU A 5 10.03 9.66 15.00
N LEU A 6 10.87 10.46 15.65
CA LEU A 6 11.63 11.52 14.99
C LEU A 6 12.71 10.96 14.04
N PHE A 7 13.37 9.87 14.42
CA PHE A 7 14.42 9.22 13.62
C PHE A 7 13.84 8.54 12.37
N LEU A 8 12.74 7.81 12.49
CA LEU A 8 12.02 7.22 11.35
C LEU A 8 11.49 8.29 10.39
N ARG A 9 11.01 9.42 10.94
CA ARG A 9 10.46 10.53 10.13
C ARG A 9 11.51 11.39 9.45
N LEU A 10 12.75 11.38 9.90
CA LEU A 10 13.80 12.23 9.32
C LEU A 10 14.83 11.46 8.49
N GLY A 11 14.76 10.12 8.53
CA GLY A 11 15.75 9.25 7.91
C GLY A 11 17.08 9.25 8.68
N PRO A 12 18.05 8.43 8.26
CA PRO A 12 19.38 8.41 8.86
C PRO A 12 20.06 9.76 8.65
N PHE A 13 20.30 10.49 9.74
CA PHE A 13 21.09 11.71 9.69
C PHE A 13 22.55 11.37 9.46
N ALA A 14 23.21 12.10 8.55
CA ALA A 14 24.66 12.04 8.38
C ALA A 14 25.44 12.68 9.56
N GLY A 15 24.79 12.95 10.70
CA GLY A 15 25.34 13.70 11.83
C GLY A 15 24.99 13.10 13.19
N ASP A 16 25.69 13.55 14.22
CA ASP A 16 25.62 13.07 15.61
C ASP A 16 24.19 13.15 16.21
N ASP A 17 23.59 11.99 16.48
CA ASP A 17 22.25 11.78 17.08
C ASP A 17 22.03 12.50 18.42
N THR A 18 23.09 13.03 19.02
CA THR A 18 23.05 13.81 20.26
C THR A 18 22.12 15.02 20.18
N LEU A 19 21.96 15.64 19.00
CA LEU A 19 21.11 16.82 18.85
C LEU A 19 19.61 16.47 18.87
N LEU A 20 19.20 15.38 18.22
CA LEU A 20 17.83 14.87 18.28
C LEU A 20 17.45 14.42 19.69
N ARG A 21 18.38 13.78 20.40
CA ARG A 21 18.20 13.36 21.80
C ARG A 21 17.93 14.52 22.74
N ARG A 22 18.46 15.70 22.44
CA ARG A 22 18.22 16.93 23.21
C ARG A 22 16.96 17.66 22.80
N LEU A 23 16.56 17.52 21.53
CA LEU A 23 15.40 18.19 20.95
C LEU A 23 14.08 17.51 21.32
N VAL A 24 14.01 16.17 21.29
CA VAL A 24 12.77 15.41 21.56
C VAL A 24 12.07 15.80 22.86
N PRO A 25 12.76 15.90 24.02
CA PRO A 25 12.09 16.28 25.26
C PRO A 25 11.47 17.69 25.24
N LEU A 26 12.00 18.59 24.40
CA LEU A 26 11.58 20.00 24.34
C LEU A 26 10.24 20.20 23.65
N PHE A 27 9.84 19.28 22.76
CA PHE A 27 8.57 19.37 22.03
C PHE A 27 7.65 18.16 22.23
N ALA A 28 8.09 17.10 22.90
CA ALA A 28 7.27 15.90 23.13
C ALA A 28 5.95 16.17 23.89
N HIS A 29 5.84 17.30 24.60
CA HIS A 29 4.68 17.69 25.40
C HIS A 29 3.84 18.81 24.76
N ASP A 30 4.20 19.28 23.56
CA ASP A 30 3.54 20.37 22.85
C ASP A 30 2.91 19.82 21.56
N GLU A 31 1.61 19.53 21.62
CA GLU A 31 0.87 18.91 20.50
C GLU A 31 0.84 19.80 19.25
N ASP A 32 0.71 21.12 19.41
CA ASP A 32 0.68 22.07 18.29
C ASP A 32 2.05 22.15 17.60
N LEU A 33 3.13 22.16 18.39
CA LEU A 33 4.49 22.14 17.85
C LEU A 33 4.78 20.81 17.14
N CYS A 34 4.37 19.68 17.70
CA CYS A 34 4.44 18.38 17.04
C CYS A 34 3.68 18.37 15.72
N ALA A 35 2.45 18.89 15.68
CA ALA A 35 1.64 18.96 14.46
C ALA A 35 2.28 19.85 13.38
N ARG A 36 2.86 20.99 13.77
CA ARG A 36 3.58 21.89 12.85
C ARG A 36 4.88 21.28 12.33
N LEU A 37 5.64 20.60 13.21
CA LEU A 37 6.83 19.89 12.80
C LEU A 37 6.45 18.79 11.79
N ASP A 38 5.38 18.04 12.08
CA ASP A 38 4.88 16.99 11.19
C ASP A 38 4.47 17.54 9.82
N ALA A 39 3.69 18.63 9.80
CA ALA A 39 3.32 19.31 8.55
C ALA A 39 4.55 19.76 7.75
N GLN A 40 5.57 20.29 8.42
CA GLN A 40 6.82 20.71 7.77
C GLN A 40 7.60 19.52 7.23
N LEU A 41 7.73 18.43 7.99
CA LEU A 41 8.45 17.23 7.55
C LEU A 41 7.72 16.49 6.42
N ARG A 42 6.39 16.53 6.39
CA ARG A 42 5.58 16.04 5.27
C ARG A 42 5.76 16.90 4.01
N ALA A 43 6.04 18.19 4.17
CA ALA A 43 6.25 19.12 3.05
C ALA A 43 7.67 19.08 2.45
N GLN A 44 8.70 18.61 3.18
CA GLN A 44 10.09 18.57 2.71
C GLN A 44 10.43 17.27 1.98
N PRO A 45 11.17 17.24 0.86
CA PRO A 45 11.63 15.98 0.26
C PRO A 45 12.58 15.25 1.23
N ARG A 46 12.20 14.06 1.72
CA ARG A 46 12.96 13.30 2.74
C ARG A 46 14.17 12.54 2.16
N CYS A 47 14.25 12.42 0.83
CA CYS A 47 15.34 11.76 0.13
C CYS A 47 16.05 12.75 -0.81
N GLN A 48 17.08 13.44 -0.33
CA GLN A 48 18.20 13.89 -1.19
C GLN A 48 19.40 12.94 -1.10
N GLY A 49 19.22 11.78 -0.45
CA GLY A 49 20.11 10.65 -0.64
C GLY A 49 19.87 10.12 -2.04
N ALA A 50 20.73 10.51 -2.98
CA ALA A 50 20.77 9.88 -4.29
C ALA A 50 21.01 8.38 -4.07
N LEU A 51 19.97 7.56 -4.20
CA LEU A 51 20.12 6.41 -5.07
C LEU A 51 20.48 7.04 -6.40
N THR A 52 21.78 7.12 -6.72
CA THR A 52 22.23 7.56 -8.03
C THR A 52 21.45 6.72 -9.03
N PRO A 53 20.50 7.30 -9.79
CA PRO A 53 19.75 6.53 -10.75
C PRO A 53 20.79 6.03 -11.76
N PRO A 54 20.76 4.76 -12.20
CA PRO A 54 21.18 4.54 -13.57
C PRO A 54 20.24 5.40 -14.39
N ALA A 55 20.76 6.54 -14.86
CA ALA A 55 20.08 7.60 -15.60
C ALA A 55 18.94 6.99 -16.39
N LEU A 56 17.67 7.30 -16.04
CA LEU A 56 16.42 6.77 -16.61
C LEU A 56 16.69 6.15 -17.97
N SER A 57 17.16 4.90 -17.96
CA SER A 57 17.87 4.48 -19.16
C SER A 57 16.80 4.34 -20.21
N ALA A 58 17.07 4.84 -21.41
CA ALA A 58 16.22 4.56 -22.55
C ALA A 58 15.97 3.05 -22.69
N ILE A 59 16.77 2.19 -22.04
CA ILE A 59 16.59 0.74 -21.86
C ILE A 59 15.41 0.38 -20.95
N TRP A 60 15.16 1.10 -19.85
CA TRP A 60 14.00 0.86 -18.95
C TRP A 60 12.68 1.12 -19.68
N TRP A 61 12.61 2.18 -20.49
CA TRP A 61 11.45 2.47 -21.35
C TRP A 61 11.46 1.67 -22.68
N ALA A 62 12.63 1.33 -23.24
CA ALA A 62 12.72 0.51 -24.44
C ALA A 62 12.45 -0.98 -24.17
N MET A 63 12.65 -1.50 -22.96
CA MET A 63 12.20 -2.85 -22.58
C MET A 63 10.68 -2.92 -22.40
N ILE A 64 10.06 -1.82 -22.00
CA ILE A 64 8.60 -1.64 -21.96
C ILE A 64 8.02 -1.51 -23.38
N ALA A 65 8.77 -0.92 -24.33
CA ALA A 65 8.38 -0.81 -25.73
C ALA A 65 8.78 -2.02 -26.62
N ASN A 66 9.82 -2.79 -26.25
CA ASN A 66 10.34 -3.94 -26.98
C ASN A 66 10.21 -5.24 -26.16
N ALA A 67 9.05 -5.54 -25.60
CA ALA A 67 8.71 -6.88 -25.09
C ALA A 67 8.55 -7.90 -26.26
N GLY A 68 9.54 -7.96 -27.15
CA GLY A 68 9.58 -8.78 -28.37
C GLY A 68 10.96 -9.35 -28.68
N ALA A 69 11.88 -9.45 -27.70
CA ALA A 69 13.15 -10.13 -27.89
C ALA A 69 13.49 -11.04 -26.69
N GLU A 70 13.59 -12.33 -26.97
CA GLU A 70 13.76 -13.46 -26.04
C GLU A 70 15.04 -13.39 -25.17
N PRO A 71 15.01 -14.09 -24.02
CA PRO A 71 16.04 -15.08 -23.77
C PRO A 71 15.45 -16.45 -23.41
N ASP A 72 16.07 -17.48 -24.02
CA ASP A 72 15.89 -18.92 -23.82
C ASP A 72 16.06 -19.31 -22.34
N ASP A 73 15.00 -19.82 -21.68
CA ASP A 73 15.14 -20.52 -20.40
C ASP A 73 14.27 -21.79 -20.36
N GLN A 74 14.91 -22.91 -20.68
CA GLN A 74 14.39 -24.26 -20.49
C GLN A 74 14.48 -24.67 -19.03
N ARG A 75 13.54 -24.23 -18.19
CA ARG A 75 13.24 -24.89 -16.91
C ARG A 75 11.73 -24.95 -16.66
N ARG A 76 11.16 -26.15 -16.85
CA ARG A 76 9.77 -26.46 -16.51
C ARG A 76 9.65 -26.77 -15.02
N ASP A 77 9.00 -25.87 -14.29
CA ASP A 77 8.46 -26.15 -12.96
C ASP A 77 7.15 -26.98 -13.08
N PRO A 78 6.83 -27.81 -12.07
CA PRO A 78 5.70 -28.72 -12.10
C PRO A 78 4.33 -28.00 -12.17
N GLU A 79 3.37 -28.67 -12.82
CA GLU A 79 2.07 -28.14 -13.21
C GLU A 79 1.12 -28.00 -11.99
N ILE A 80 1.06 -26.80 -11.39
CA ILE A 80 0.09 -26.44 -10.33
C ILE A 80 -1.22 -25.95 -11.01
N THR A 81 -2.39 -26.41 -10.57
CA THR A 81 -3.67 -25.93 -11.13
C THR A 81 -3.89 -24.42 -10.86
N ASP A 82 -4.66 -23.73 -11.72
CA ASP A 82 -4.91 -22.28 -11.61
C ASP A 82 -5.55 -21.90 -10.25
N ASP A 83 -6.48 -22.73 -9.76
CA ASP A 83 -7.11 -22.56 -8.44
C ASP A 83 -6.10 -22.67 -7.28
N GLY A 84 -5.14 -23.61 -7.37
CA GLY A 84 -4.09 -23.79 -6.37
C GLY A 84 -3.07 -22.66 -6.35
N ARG A 85 -2.73 -22.10 -7.52
CA ARG A 85 -1.88 -20.90 -7.62
C ARG A 85 -2.56 -19.67 -7.04
N SER A 86 -3.85 -19.50 -7.31
CA SER A 86 -4.65 -18.40 -6.78
C SER A 86 -4.72 -18.42 -5.25
N ALA A 87 -4.98 -19.59 -4.65
CA ALA A 87 -5.00 -19.74 -3.19
C ALA A 87 -3.64 -19.45 -2.52
N ALA A 88 -2.55 -19.94 -3.11
CA ALA A 88 -1.20 -19.68 -2.59
C ALA A 88 -0.85 -18.19 -2.62
N ALA A 89 -1.22 -17.49 -3.69
CA ALA A 89 -1.00 -16.06 -3.83
C ALA A 89 -1.83 -15.22 -2.84
N LEU A 90 -3.09 -15.61 -2.60
CA LEU A 90 -3.93 -14.99 -1.56
C LEU A 90 -3.30 -15.18 -0.17
N SER A 91 -2.81 -16.38 0.13
CA SER A 91 -2.13 -16.65 1.40
C SER A 91 -0.83 -15.85 1.55
N ARG A 92 -0.05 -15.71 0.47
CA ARG A 92 1.16 -14.87 0.47
C ARG A 92 0.84 -13.41 0.78
N ALA A 93 -0.20 -12.87 0.16
CA ALA A 93 -0.62 -11.49 0.39
C ALA A 93 -1.13 -11.25 1.82
N GLU A 94 -1.91 -12.20 2.37
CA GLU A 94 -2.38 -12.18 3.75
C GLU A 94 -1.21 -12.18 4.75
N ASN A 95 -0.26 -13.10 4.56
CA ASN A 95 0.91 -13.23 5.44
C ASN A 95 1.76 -11.95 5.40
N ALA A 96 2.01 -11.39 4.22
CA ALA A 96 2.80 -10.17 4.09
C ALA A 96 2.12 -8.97 4.77
N ALA A 97 0.80 -8.84 4.68
CA ALA A 97 0.06 -7.80 5.39
C ALA A 97 0.16 -7.98 6.91
N GLN A 98 0.02 -9.22 7.41
CA GLN A 98 0.15 -9.51 8.83
C GLN A 98 1.58 -9.27 9.36
N GLU A 99 2.61 -9.62 8.59
CA GLU A 99 4.00 -9.34 8.91
C GLU A 99 4.28 -7.84 9.01
N LEU A 100 3.79 -7.05 8.03
CA LEU A 100 3.89 -5.59 8.09
C LEU A 100 3.21 -5.05 9.35
N LEU A 101 1.97 -5.45 9.62
CA LEU A 101 1.18 -4.99 10.77
C LEU A 101 1.87 -5.32 12.11
N ARG A 102 2.49 -6.49 12.24
CA ARG A 102 3.27 -6.87 13.43
C ARG A 102 4.55 -6.06 13.61
N ALA A 103 5.12 -5.56 12.51
CA ALA A 103 6.32 -4.73 12.53
C ALA A 103 6.03 -3.24 12.77
N VAL A 104 4.75 -2.81 12.74
CA VAL A 104 4.39 -1.41 12.98
C VAL A 104 4.71 -1.02 14.42
N PRO A 105 5.50 0.05 14.66
CA PRO A 105 5.75 0.54 16.01
C PRO A 105 4.46 1.01 16.69
N GLY A 106 4.34 0.73 18.00
CA GLY A 106 3.13 1.05 18.79
C GLY A 106 2.69 2.52 18.75
N PHE A 107 3.62 3.46 18.60
CA PHE A 107 3.31 4.88 18.47
C PHE A 107 2.67 5.24 17.12
N VAL A 108 2.91 4.47 16.06
CA VAL A 108 2.19 4.59 14.77
C VAL A 108 0.84 3.89 14.90
N TRP A 109 0.86 2.63 15.34
CA TRP A 109 -0.33 1.83 15.51
C TRP A 109 -0.15 0.80 16.64
N ASP A 110 -1.09 0.80 17.58
CA ASP A 110 -1.06 -0.04 18.78
C ASP A 110 -1.55 -1.49 18.54
N GLY A 111 -1.87 -1.84 17.29
CA GLY A 111 -2.37 -3.16 16.91
C GLY A 111 -3.89 -3.35 17.06
N THR A 112 -4.60 -2.38 17.64
CA THR A 112 -6.04 -2.54 17.98
C THR A 112 -6.92 -1.39 17.50
N ARG A 113 -6.37 -0.19 17.37
CA ARG A 113 -7.10 1.00 16.92
C ARG A 113 -7.61 0.82 15.50
N LEU A 114 -8.89 1.09 15.29
CA LEU A 114 -9.50 1.17 13.97
C LEU A 114 -9.98 2.61 13.68
N PRO A 115 -9.93 3.06 12.41
CA PRO A 115 -9.37 2.36 11.25
C PRO A 115 -7.84 2.20 11.33
N VAL A 116 -7.29 1.17 10.67
CA VAL A 116 -5.82 1.01 10.52
C VAL A 116 -5.25 2.25 9.79
N PRO A 117 -4.21 2.91 10.33
CA PRO A 117 -3.68 4.18 9.81
C PRO A 117 -2.72 3.94 8.63
N VAL A 118 -3.24 3.47 7.50
CA VAL A 118 -2.44 3.03 6.34
C VAL A 118 -1.52 4.10 5.77
N ALA A 119 -1.91 5.38 5.81
CA ALA A 119 -1.08 6.48 5.34
C ALA A 119 0.13 6.73 6.27
N ASP A 120 -0.05 6.62 7.58
CA ASP A 120 1.05 6.77 8.53
C ASP A 120 1.97 5.54 8.53
N ILE A 121 1.43 4.35 8.28
CA ILE A 121 2.24 3.14 8.03
C ILE A 121 3.09 3.34 6.77
N ALA A 122 2.50 3.83 5.67
CA ALA A 122 3.25 4.14 4.46
C ALA A 122 4.41 5.13 4.74
N ASP A 123 4.11 6.26 5.39
CA ASP A 123 5.10 7.33 5.63
C ASP A 123 6.16 6.93 6.68
N SER A 124 5.73 6.46 7.85
CA SER A 124 6.60 6.30 9.02
C SER A 124 7.27 4.93 9.12
N VAL A 125 6.75 3.90 8.45
CA VAL A 125 7.32 2.54 8.47
C VAL A 125 8.03 2.21 7.17
N LEU A 126 7.45 2.62 6.03
CA LEU A 126 7.94 2.26 4.71
C LEU A 126 8.64 3.40 3.97
N CYS A 127 8.69 4.59 4.57
CA CYS A 127 9.26 5.80 3.97
C CYS A 127 8.61 6.15 2.61
N LEU A 128 7.32 5.84 2.46
CA LEU A 128 6.52 6.14 1.27
C LEU A 128 5.56 7.30 1.57
N ARG A 129 5.78 8.44 0.91
CA ARG A 129 4.93 9.61 1.05
C ARG A 129 3.66 9.46 0.24
N VAL A 130 2.51 9.50 0.91
CA VAL A 130 1.22 9.58 0.23
C VAL A 130 0.94 11.03 -0.19
N ARG A 131 0.65 11.25 -1.47
CA ARG A 131 0.29 12.55 -2.05
C ARG A 131 -1.06 12.46 -2.74
N GLU A 132 -1.97 13.33 -2.36
CA GLU A 132 -3.18 13.55 -3.12
C GLU A 132 -2.87 14.51 -4.27
N VAL A 133 -3.17 14.10 -5.49
CA VAL A 133 -2.88 14.88 -6.71
C VAL A 133 -4.15 15.02 -7.54
N GLU A 134 -4.39 16.22 -8.05
CA GLU A 134 -5.55 16.49 -8.93
C GLU A 134 -5.33 15.85 -10.31
N GLU A 135 -4.11 15.93 -10.83
CA GLU A 135 -3.74 15.49 -12.17
C GLU A 135 -2.78 14.30 -12.11
N MET A 136 -3.33 13.08 -11.99
CA MET A 136 -2.53 11.84 -11.99
C MET A 136 -1.65 11.70 -13.24
N ALA A 137 -2.10 12.26 -14.37
CA ALA A 137 -1.38 12.27 -15.64
C ALA A 137 -0.04 13.02 -15.60
N ALA A 138 0.17 13.89 -14.60
CA ALA A 138 1.41 14.63 -14.39
C ALA A 138 2.51 13.79 -13.71
N ALA A 139 2.27 12.50 -13.46
CA ALA A 139 3.23 11.63 -12.82
C ALA A 139 4.52 11.51 -13.66
N PRO A 140 5.70 11.67 -13.03
CA PRO A 140 6.96 11.64 -13.74
C PRO A 140 7.22 10.26 -14.33
N GLY A 141 7.53 10.22 -15.63
CA GLY A 141 7.77 8.97 -16.35
C GLY A 141 6.50 8.19 -16.71
N LEU A 142 5.29 8.73 -16.49
CA LEU A 142 4.07 8.06 -16.90
C LEU A 142 4.01 7.91 -18.43
N PRO A 143 3.83 6.70 -18.99
CA PRO A 143 3.71 6.55 -20.43
C PRO A 143 2.47 7.28 -20.98
N PRO A 144 2.54 7.86 -22.20
CA PRO A 144 1.44 8.64 -22.78
C PRO A 144 0.10 7.89 -22.88
N GLU A 145 0.16 6.56 -23.00
CA GLU A 145 -1.00 5.67 -23.11
C GLU A 145 -1.83 5.66 -21.82
N LEU A 146 -1.19 5.96 -20.69
CA LEU A 146 -1.73 5.83 -19.35
C LEU A 146 -2.03 7.17 -18.72
N ALA A 147 -1.44 8.24 -19.26
CA ALA A 147 -1.82 9.61 -18.97
C ALA A 147 -3.30 9.89 -19.29
N ARG A 148 -3.97 9.04 -20.08
CA ARG A 148 -5.40 9.14 -20.40
C ARG A 148 -6.28 8.16 -19.62
N ALA A 149 -5.69 7.25 -18.85
CA ALA A 149 -6.42 6.28 -18.06
C ALA A 149 -6.92 6.90 -16.74
N PRO A 150 -8.12 6.55 -16.26
CA PRO A 150 -8.58 6.95 -14.95
C PRO A 150 -7.81 6.17 -13.87
N LEU A 151 -6.75 6.76 -13.34
CA LEU A 151 -5.94 6.18 -12.26
C LEU A 151 -6.45 6.63 -10.89
N SER A 152 -6.73 5.67 -10.02
CA SER A 152 -7.04 5.92 -8.60
C SER A 152 -5.78 6.15 -7.77
N GLY A 153 -4.72 5.41 -8.06
CA GLY A 153 -3.45 5.43 -7.35
C GLY A 153 -2.27 5.12 -8.28
N LEU A 154 -1.07 5.47 -7.83
CA LEU A 154 0.18 5.16 -8.51
C LEU A 154 1.35 5.12 -7.52
N LEU A 155 2.02 3.98 -7.42
CA LEU A 155 3.31 3.85 -6.74
C LEU A 155 4.45 4.41 -7.60
N LEU A 156 5.28 5.27 -7.01
CA LEU A 156 6.50 5.84 -7.61
C LEU A 156 7.72 5.46 -6.74
N PRO A 157 8.27 4.25 -6.91
CA PRO A 157 9.32 3.69 -6.04
C PRO A 157 10.55 4.60 -5.93
N GLU A 158 11.02 5.12 -7.06
CA GLU A 158 12.22 5.97 -7.15
C GLU A 158 12.08 7.30 -6.41
N LEU A 159 10.85 7.77 -6.21
CA LEU A 159 10.56 8.97 -5.44
C LEU A 159 10.21 8.67 -3.99
N GLY A 160 9.98 7.39 -3.66
CA GLY A 160 9.37 7.01 -2.40
C GLY A 160 7.98 7.64 -2.22
N GLU A 161 7.18 7.73 -3.30
CA GLU A 161 5.86 8.36 -3.27
C GLU A 161 4.76 7.37 -3.67
N ILE A 162 3.59 7.54 -3.07
CA ILE A 162 2.31 6.98 -3.52
C ILE A 162 1.43 8.15 -3.89
N TRP A 163 1.04 8.25 -5.15
CA TRP A 163 0.06 9.23 -5.59
C TRP A 163 -1.34 8.63 -5.50
N VAL A 164 -2.30 9.43 -5.04
CA VAL A 164 -3.71 9.08 -4.99
C VAL A 164 -4.51 10.20 -5.64
N ASN A 165 -5.52 9.84 -6.43
CA ASN A 165 -6.40 10.81 -7.07
C ASN A 165 -7.14 11.65 -6.01
N ALA A 166 -6.90 12.96 -5.99
CA ALA A 166 -7.47 13.88 -5.00
C ALA A 166 -9.00 13.98 -5.07
N ALA A 167 -9.59 13.89 -6.27
CA ALA A 167 -11.04 13.92 -6.42
C ALA A 167 -11.69 12.66 -5.81
N GLU A 168 -11.17 11.47 -6.15
CA GLU A 168 -11.67 10.22 -5.57
C GLU A 168 -11.41 10.15 -4.06
N ALA A 169 -10.28 10.69 -3.59
CA ALA A 169 -9.95 10.75 -2.17
C ALA A 169 -10.92 11.60 -1.36
N ARG A 170 -11.35 12.76 -1.90
CA ARG A 170 -12.36 13.63 -1.29
C ARG A 170 -13.74 12.99 -1.31
N GLU A 171 -14.13 12.37 -2.42
CA GLU A 171 -15.47 11.80 -2.58
C GLU A 171 -15.63 10.49 -1.80
N TRP A 172 -14.59 9.66 -1.77
CA TRP A 172 -14.62 8.32 -1.18
C TRP A 172 -13.38 8.04 -0.30
N PRO A 173 -13.32 8.55 0.95
CA PRO A 173 -12.19 8.34 1.86
C PRO A 173 -11.86 6.86 2.12
N ALA A 174 -12.86 5.98 2.18
CA ALA A 174 -12.65 4.54 2.31
C ALA A 174 -11.91 3.95 1.10
N ARG A 175 -12.19 4.46 -0.12
CA ARG A 175 -11.52 4.04 -1.34
C ARG A 175 -10.07 4.51 -1.35
N LYS A 176 -9.78 5.75 -0.91
CA LYS A 176 -8.41 6.24 -0.71
C LYS A 176 -7.60 5.29 0.17
N ARG A 177 -8.15 4.85 1.31
CA ARG A 177 -7.46 3.91 2.22
C ARG A 177 -7.14 2.59 1.52
N PHE A 178 -8.09 2.05 0.77
CA PHE A 178 -7.86 0.83 -0.01
C PHE A 178 -6.81 1.03 -1.11
N THR A 179 -6.86 2.15 -1.84
CA THR A 179 -5.85 2.50 -2.86
C THR A 179 -4.45 2.59 -2.27
N ILE A 180 -4.27 3.25 -1.13
CA ILE A 180 -2.97 3.28 -0.44
C ILE A 180 -2.54 1.85 -0.08
N GLY A 181 -3.43 1.05 0.50
CA GLY A 181 -3.14 -0.35 0.83
C GLY A 181 -2.76 -1.19 -0.40
N HIS A 182 -3.36 -0.92 -1.55
CA HIS A 182 -3.06 -1.60 -2.82
C HIS A 182 -1.65 -1.27 -3.31
N GLU A 183 -1.28 0.01 -3.35
CA GLU A 183 0.07 0.43 -3.72
C GLU A 183 1.13 -0.10 -2.73
N LEU A 184 0.79 -0.18 -1.44
CA LEU A 184 1.64 -0.84 -0.43
C LEU A 184 1.79 -2.35 -0.71
N GLY A 185 0.75 -3.01 -1.23
CA GLY A 185 0.82 -4.40 -1.67
C GLY A 185 1.82 -4.59 -2.79
N HIS A 186 1.79 -3.73 -3.81
CA HIS A 186 2.81 -3.73 -4.87
C HIS A 186 4.22 -3.50 -4.32
N TRP A 187 4.38 -2.54 -3.40
CA TRP A 187 5.67 -2.30 -2.76
C TRP A 187 6.20 -3.51 -1.98
N GLN A 188 5.35 -4.17 -1.19
CA GLN A 188 5.78 -5.29 -0.35
C GLN A 188 6.05 -6.56 -1.16
N LEU A 189 5.19 -6.85 -2.13
CA LEU A 189 5.18 -8.14 -2.80
C LEU A 189 5.93 -8.16 -4.13
N HIS A 190 6.12 -7.00 -4.79
CA HIS A 190 6.54 -6.94 -6.20
C HIS A 190 7.70 -5.98 -6.46
N ARG A 191 8.33 -5.41 -5.41
CA ARG A 191 9.41 -4.42 -5.57
C ARG A 191 10.65 -4.89 -6.32
N GLU A 192 10.88 -6.18 -6.39
CA GLU A 192 12.07 -6.71 -7.07
C GLU A 192 11.82 -6.87 -8.57
N THR A 193 10.59 -6.60 -9.03
CA THR A 193 10.13 -6.84 -10.41
C THR A 193 9.60 -5.55 -11.06
N PHE A 194 10.05 -4.36 -10.64
CA PHE A 194 9.54 -3.04 -11.06
C PHE A 194 9.80 -2.74 -12.57
N ALA A 195 8.99 -3.35 -13.43
CA ALA A 195 8.43 -2.65 -14.57
C ALA A 195 7.18 -1.89 -14.08
N PRO A 196 6.97 -0.62 -14.46
CA PRO A 196 5.71 0.08 -14.17
C PRO A 196 4.56 -0.67 -14.84
N ILE A 197 3.66 -1.24 -14.03
CA ILE A 197 2.54 -2.06 -14.51
C ILE A 197 1.37 -1.14 -14.77
N PHE A 198 0.86 -1.16 -15.99
CA PHE A 198 -0.44 -0.60 -16.28
C PHE A 198 -1.20 -1.46 -17.31
N CYS A 199 -2.52 -1.56 -17.15
CA CYS A 199 -3.48 -2.16 -18.09
C CYS A 199 -3.77 -1.20 -19.27
N ARG A 200 -4.12 -1.59 -20.51
CA ARG A 200 -4.63 -2.86 -21.07
C ARG A 200 -4.63 -2.84 -22.63
N THR A 201 -4.73 -4.05 -23.21
CA THR A 201 -5.34 -4.41 -24.51
C THR A 201 -4.74 -3.80 -25.77
N GLU A 202 -3.70 -4.47 -26.31
CA GLU A 202 -3.64 -5.00 -27.68
C GLU A 202 -2.21 -5.53 -27.90
N THR A 203 -2.07 -6.84 -28.15
CA THR A 203 -0.82 -7.59 -28.37
C THR A 203 0.11 -7.76 -27.15
N VAL A 204 -0.28 -8.61 -26.20
CA VAL A 204 0.65 -9.12 -25.16
C VAL A 204 0.51 -10.63 -25.07
N ASP A 205 1.64 -11.32 -24.89
CA ASP A 205 1.70 -12.77 -24.67
C ASP A 205 0.89 -13.16 -23.41
N ALA A 206 0.11 -14.24 -23.49
CA ALA A 206 -0.89 -14.59 -22.47
C ALA A 206 -0.28 -14.84 -21.07
N SER A 207 1.01 -15.22 -21.03
CA SER A 207 1.78 -15.44 -19.80
C SER A 207 2.04 -14.15 -19.02
N ILE A 208 2.32 -13.04 -19.72
CA ILE A 208 2.59 -11.72 -19.12
C ILE A 208 1.29 -11.12 -18.58
N GLU A 209 0.18 -11.28 -19.33
CA GLU A 209 -1.13 -10.83 -18.88
C GLU A 209 -1.59 -11.59 -17.62
N ALA A 210 -1.38 -12.90 -17.58
CA ALA A 210 -1.68 -13.72 -16.40
C ALA A 210 -0.83 -13.33 -15.17
N ALA A 211 0.47 -13.07 -15.37
CA ALA A 211 1.35 -12.60 -14.29
C ALA A 211 0.93 -11.21 -13.76
N SER A 212 0.54 -10.30 -14.66
CA SER A 212 0.00 -8.99 -14.27
C SER A 212 -1.30 -9.14 -13.48
N ALA A 213 -2.24 -9.95 -13.96
CA ALA A 213 -3.50 -10.20 -13.28
C ALA A 213 -3.28 -10.85 -11.90
N GLN A 214 -2.29 -11.71 -11.76
CA GLN A 214 -1.93 -12.29 -10.47
C GLN A 214 -1.43 -11.25 -9.47
N ARG A 215 -0.54 -10.34 -9.91
CA ARG A 215 -0.03 -9.24 -9.09
C ARG A 215 -1.13 -8.29 -8.62
N GLU A 216 -2.06 -7.93 -9.50
CA GLU A 216 -3.24 -7.13 -9.12
C GLU A 216 -4.11 -7.84 -8.07
N ARG A 217 -4.30 -9.16 -8.20
CA ARG A 217 -5.02 -9.95 -7.20
C ARG A 217 -4.28 -9.98 -5.86
N GLU A 218 -2.97 -10.16 -5.88
CA GLU A 218 -2.12 -10.14 -4.68
C GLU A 218 -2.15 -8.77 -3.99
N ALA A 219 -2.00 -7.67 -4.74
CA ALA A 219 -2.07 -6.31 -4.19
C ALA A 219 -3.45 -5.98 -3.59
N ASN A 220 -4.53 -6.40 -4.25
CA ASN A 220 -5.89 -6.26 -3.71
C ASN A 220 -6.12 -7.09 -2.44
N ALA A 221 -5.61 -8.33 -2.40
CA ALA A 221 -5.69 -9.18 -1.22
C ALA A 221 -4.87 -8.60 -0.06
N PHE A 222 -3.67 -8.10 -0.32
CA PHE A 222 -2.84 -7.41 0.65
C PHE A 222 -3.56 -6.18 1.20
N ALA A 223 -4.12 -5.34 0.33
CA ALA A 223 -4.87 -4.15 0.73
C ALA A 223 -6.04 -4.51 1.66
N ALA A 224 -6.82 -5.53 1.30
CA ALA A 224 -7.93 -6.01 2.11
C ALA A 224 -7.46 -6.52 3.49
N ALA A 225 -6.39 -7.31 3.53
CA ALA A 225 -5.82 -7.82 4.78
C ALA A 225 -5.23 -6.70 5.66
N LEU A 226 -4.62 -5.68 5.05
CA LEU A 226 -4.07 -4.52 5.74
C LEU A 226 -5.17 -3.64 6.37
N VAL A 227 -6.22 -3.31 5.61
CA VAL A 227 -7.30 -2.43 6.11
C VAL A 227 -8.30 -3.15 7.00
N MET A 228 -8.41 -4.48 6.89
CA MET A 228 -9.26 -5.36 7.70
C MET A 228 -8.44 -6.56 8.24
N PRO A 229 -7.58 -6.36 9.25
CA PRO A 229 -6.78 -7.43 9.83
C PRO A 229 -7.66 -8.56 10.37
N ALA A 230 -7.32 -9.82 10.05
CA ALA A 230 -8.19 -10.98 10.33
C ALA A 230 -8.58 -11.07 11.80
N GLU A 231 -7.61 -10.91 12.71
CA GLU A 231 -7.83 -10.98 14.17
C GLU A 231 -8.83 -9.91 14.65
N LEU A 232 -8.75 -8.69 14.11
CA LEU A 232 -9.67 -7.61 14.46
C LEU A 232 -11.05 -7.82 13.87
N VAL A 233 -11.14 -8.29 12.62
CA VAL A 233 -12.44 -8.59 11.99
C VAL A 233 -13.18 -9.65 12.80
N ILE A 234 -12.51 -10.77 13.10
CA ILE A 234 -13.08 -11.86 13.90
C ILE A 234 -13.47 -11.35 15.29
N HIS A 235 -12.60 -10.59 15.96
CA HIS A 235 -12.90 -10.03 17.27
C HIS A 235 -14.18 -9.16 17.28
N HIS A 236 -14.28 -8.20 16.35
CA HIS A 236 -15.43 -7.30 16.29
C HIS A 236 -16.70 -8.01 15.80
N TYR A 237 -16.57 -8.98 14.90
CA TYR A 237 -17.67 -9.83 14.43
C TYR A 237 -18.28 -10.61 15.60
N GLU A 238 -17.45 -11.30 16.40
CA GLU A 238 -17.89 -12.06 17.58
C GLU A 238 -18.46 -11.17 18.69
N ARG A 239 -17.87 -9.99 18.91
CA ARG A 239 -18.38 -9.00 19.87
C ARG A 239 -19.80 -8.54 19.52
N LEU A 240 -20.14 -8.54 18.24
CA LEU A 240 -21.43 -8.12 17.71
C LEU A 240 -22.38 -9.29 17.39
N ARG A 241 -22.03 -10.54 17.75
CA ARG A 241 -22.80 -11.74 17.38
C ARG A 241 -24.27 -11.74 17.81
N THR A 242 -24.64 -10.93 18.80
CA THR A 242 -26.02 -10.83 19.31
C THR A 242 -26.81 -9.70 18.65
N ALA A 243 -26.17 -8.84 17.86
CA ALA A 243 -26.86 -7.86 17.04
C ALA A 243 -27.51 -8.55 15.83
N GLU A 244 -28.55 -7.93 15.28
CA GLU A 244 -29.14 -8.39 14.02
C GLU A 244 -28.06 -8.40 12.91
N PRO A 245 -28.09 -9.36 11.96
CA PRO A 245 -27.04 -9.50 10.96
C PRO A 245 -26.76 -8.23 10.15
N GLU A 246 -27.82 -7.50 9.78
CA GLU A 246 -27.73 -6.24 9.04
C GLU A 246 -27.04 -5.14 9.87
N ASP A 247 -27.39 -5.02 11.15
CA ASP A 247 -26.79 -4.04 12.06
C ASP A 247 -25.31 -4.36 12.34
N ARG A 248 -24.99 -5.64 12.56
CA ARG A 248 -23.59 -6.10 12.71
C ARG A 248 -22.78 -5.77 11.46
N PHE A 249 -23.32 -6.06 10.28
CA PHE A 249 -22.63 -5.80 9.01
C PHE A 249 -22.40 -4.30 8.79
N ALA A 250 -23.40 -3.46 9.05
CA ALA A 250 -23.29 -2.02 8.95
C ALA A 250 -22.26 -1.45 9.95
N GLU A 251 -22.27 -1.93 11.19
CA GLU A 251 -21.31 -1.50 12.22
C GLU A 251 -19.88 -1.93 11.87
N LEU A 252 -19.66 -3.12 11.31
CA LEU A 252 -18.35 -3.54 10.82
C LEU A 252 -17.86 -2.67 9.66
N CYS A 253 -18.71 -2.31 8.69
CA CYS A 253 -18.33 -1.39 7.62
C CYS A 253 -17.86 -0.05 8.18
N LYS A 254 -18.56 0.45 9.21
CA LYS A 254 -18.24 1.70 9.89
C LYS A 254 -16.93 1.61 10.68
N LEU A 255 -16.74 0.56 11.49
CA LEU A 255 -15.54 0.36 12.31
C LEU A 255 -14.27 0.27 11.46
N PHE A 256 -14.32 -0.48 10.37
CA PHE A 256 -13.17 -0.66 9.48
C PHE A 256 -13.04 0.45 8.42
N GLU A 257 -14.02 1.35 8.33
CA GLU A 257 -14.14 2.38 7.29
C GLU A 257 -13.95 1.81 5.87
N VAL A 258 -14.75 0.81 5.53
CA VAL A 258 -14.72 0.10 4.24
C VAL A 258 -16.10 0.10 3.58
N SER A 259 -16.13 -0.17 2.28
CA SER A 259 -17.41 -0.40 1.58
C SER A 259 -18.02 -1.74 1.96
N ALA A 260 -19.35 -1.85 1.85
CA ALA A 260 -20.08 -3.10 2.01
C ALA A 260 -19.48 -4.22 1.14
N LYS A 261 -19.12 -3.91 -0.12
CA LYS A 261 -18.56 -4.90 -1.03
C LYS A 261 -17.19 -5.40 -0.60
N ALA A 262 -16.36 -4.54 -0.02
CA ALA A 262 -15.06 -4.93 0.50
C ALA A 262 -15.20 -5.81 1.74
N LEU A 263 -16.09 -5.44 2.68
CA LEU A 263 -16.35 -6.24 3.87
C LEU A 263 -16.92 -7.62 3.52
N GLU A 264 -17.92 -7.69 2.64
CA GLU A 264 -18.52 -8.96 2.18
C GLU A 264 -17.44 -9.92 1.68
N ARG A 265 -16.57 -9.46 0.77
CA ARG A 265 -15.44 -10.26 0.27
C ARG A 265 -14.49 -10.70 1.38
N ARG A 266 -14.22 -9.82 2.33
CA ARG A 266 -13.31 -10.11 3.45
C ARG A 266 -13.89 -11.18 4.37
N LEU A 267 -15.17 -11.09 4.72
CA LEU A 267 -15.85 -12.10 5.53
C LEU A 267 -15.80 -13.46 4.83
N THR A 268 -16.07 -13.53 3.52
CA THR A 268 -15.95 -14.78 2.74
C THR A 268 -14.55 -15.36 2.80
N VAL A 269 -13.50 -14.55 2.64
CA VAL A 269 -12.09 -15.01 2.75
C VAL A 269 -11.79 -15.58 4.14
N LEU A 270 -12.38 -15.00 5.18
CA LEU A 270 -12.22 -15.45 6.57
C LEU A 270 -13.15 -16.60 6.96
N GLY A 271 -13.99 -17.10 6.04
CA GLY A 271 -14.98 -18.15 6.33
C GLY A 271 -16.15 -17.70 7.21
N LEU A 272 -16.42 -16.39 7.24
CA LEU A 272 -17.55 -15.77 7.97
C LEU A 272 -18.67 -15.40 7.01
N SER A 273 -19.90 -15.24 7.51
CA SER A 273 -21.06 -14.84 6.72
C SER A 273 -21.63 -13.50 7.18
N ALA A 274 -22.15 -12.72 6.22
CA ALA A 274 -22.93 -11.52 6.53
C ALA A 274 -24.32 -11.86 7.12
N GLU A 275 -24.84 -13.07 6.84
CA GLU A 275 -26.23 -13.46 7.11
C GLU A 275 -26.42 -14.31 8.40
N GLN A 276 -25.34 -14.73 9.06
CA GLN A 276 -25.36 -15.60 10.26
C GLN A 276 -24.94 -14.82 11.50
#